data_AF-A0A251WL44-F1
#
_entry.id   AF-A0A251WL44-F1
#
_cell.length_a   1.000
_cell.length_b   1.000
_cell.length_c   1.000
_cell.angle_alpha   90.00
_cell.angle_beta   90.00
_cell.angle_gamma   90.00
#
_symmetry.space_group_name_H-M   'P 1'
#
loop_
_entity.id
_entity.type
_entity.pdbx_description
1 polymer ?
#
loop_
_entity_poly.entity_id
_entity_poly.type
_entity_poly.pdbx_seq_one_letter_code
_entity_poly.pdbx_strand_id
1 'polypeptide(L)'
;MNYLAHLYLSDGSPESMIGNLLGDFRKGLCEAQYSSAIRQGIVLHQQVDIFTDTHAIVRRSKQRMSPKFRRFAGIMLDVLYDHFLSKHWADYSQESLREFIDRAYDILLTHQAILPPLLQRAVPVMVDQDWLYSYRDLAGVDLTLRRIARRFKRETPLAQAIEELQNHYPALEADFQAFFPLLVQWVQEQPSEMTQNPTDNVHLS
;
A
#
# COMPACT_ATOMS: atom_id res chain seq x y z
N MET A 1 -1.08 2.71 4.33
CA MET A 1 0.12 2.75 3.43
C MET A 1 -0.39 2.76 1.99
N ASN A 2 0.47 2.81 0.96
CA ASN A 2 0.00 2.66 -0.44
C ASN A 2 0.69 1.46 -1.12
N TYR A 3 0.55 1.31 -2.43
CA TYR A 3 0.88 0.09 -3.17
C TYR A 3 2.30 -0.44 -2.94
N LEU A 4 3.33 0.41 -2.96
CA LEU A 4 4.73 -0.03 -2.84
C LEU A 4 4.98 -0.66 -1.46
N ALA A 5 4.54 -0.01 -0.38
CA ALA A 5 4.71 -0.55 0.95
C ALA A 5 3.92 -1.85 1.17
N HIS A 6 2.69 -1.96 0.68
CA HIS A 6 1.93 -3.23 0.78
C HIS A 6 2.57 -4.38 0.00
N LEU A 7 3.13 -4.11 -1.18
CA LEU A 7 3.88 -5.10 -1.94
C LEU A 7 5.16 -5.49 -1.19
N TYR A 8 5.88 -4.51 -0.64
CA TYR A 8 7.12 -4.74 0.11
C TYR A 8 6.90 -5.58 1.37
N LEU A 9 5.80 -5.33 2.10
CA LEU A 9 5.46 -6.05 3.34
C LEU A 9 4.87 -7.46 3.11
N SER A 10 4.67 -7.86 1.85
CA SER A 10 4.29 -9.24 1.53
C SER A 10 5.45 -10.21 1.78
N ASP A 11 5.16 -11.51 1.84
CA ASP A 11 6.18 -12.55 1.98
C ASP A 11 7.03 -12.79 0.70
N GLY A 12 6.80 -11.98 -0.35
CA GLY A 12 7.51 -12.05 -1.62
C GLY A 12 6.96 -13.07 -2.61
N SER A 13 6.06 -13.96 -2.21
CA SER A 13 5.40 -14.89 -3.14
C SER A 13 4.40 -14.15 -4.05
N PRO A 14 4.18 -14.64 -5.29
CA PRO A 14 3.21 -14.03 -6.21
C PRO A 14 1.82 -13.88 -5.62
N GLU A 15 1.32 -14.91 -4.94
CA GLU A 15 -0.02 -14.90 -4.33
C GLU A 15 -0.13 -13.89 -3.18
N SER A 16 0.89 -13.78 -2.34
CA SER A 16 0.92 -12.83 -1.23
C SER A 16 0.99 -11.38 -1.72
N MET A 17 1.78 -11.11 -2.76
CA MET A 17 1.82 -9.80 -3.42
C MET A 17 0.45 -9.42 -4.02
N ILE A 18 -0.18 -10.36 -4.73
CA ILE A 18 -1.52 -10.16 -5.30
C ILE A 18 -2.52 -9.89 -4.18
N GLY A 19 -2.54 -10.71 -3.13
CA GLY A 19 -3.42 -10.52 -1.98
C GLY A 19 -3.25 -9.16 -1.31
N ASN A 20 -2.01 -8.73 -1.08
CA ASN A 20 -1.72 -7.43 -0.48
C ASN A 20 -2.20 -6.26 -1.35
N LEU A 21 -2.10 -6.37 -2.68
CA LEU A 21 -2.65 -5.34 -3.58
C LEU A 21 -4.19 -5.37 -3.61
N LEU A 22 -4.80 -6.55 -3.52
CA LEU A 22 -6.26 -6.72 -3.54
C LEU A 22 -6.95 -6.13 -2.31
N GLY A 23 -6.23 -5.89 -1.21
CA GLY A 23 -6.78 -5.28 0.01
C GLY A 23 -7.47 -3.93 -0.23
N ASP A 24 -6.99 -3.14 -1.19
CA ASP A 24 -7.60 -1.87 -1.59
C ASP A 24 -8.94 -2.03 -2.33
N PHE A 25 -9.25 -3.23 -2.83
CA PHE A 25 -10.33 -3.50 -3.78
C PHE A 25 -11.44 -4.39 -3.21
N ARG A 26 -11.47 -4.63 -1.89
CA ARG A 26 -12.42 -5.54 -1.22
C ARG A 26 -13.88 -5.37 -1.61
N LYS A 27 -14.32 -4.14 -1.89
CA LYS A 27 -15.67 -3.88 -2.41
C LYS A 27 -15.81 -4.46 -3.81
N GLY A 28 -16.41 -5.65 -3.89
CA GLY A 28 -16.64 -6.38 -5.13
C GLY A 28 -15.74 -7.60 -5.34
N LEU A 29 -14.92 -7.98 -4.35
CA LEU A 29 -14.20 -9.25 -4.38
C LEU A 29 -15.11 -10.40 -3.99
N CYS A 30 -15.13 -11.46 -4.81
CA CYS A 30 -15.63 -12.76 -4.38
C CYS A 30 -14.47 -13.50 -3.70
N GLU A 31 -14.25 -13.26 -2.40
CA GLU A 31 -13.08 -13.81 -1.68
C GLU A 31 -12.99 -15.35 -1.76
N ALA A 32 -14.13 -16.04 -1.91
CA ALA A 32 -14.19 -17.49 -2.07
C ALA A 32 -13.48 -18.04 -3.33
N GLN A 33 -13.23 -17.19 -4.33
CA GLN A 33 -12.53 -17.59 -5.55
C GLN A 33 -11.00 -17.60 -5.41
N TYR A 34 -10.47 -17.07 -4.30
CA TYR A 34 -9.04 -16.90 -4.09
C TYR A 34 -8.44 -18.02 -3.24
N SER A 35 -7.18 -18.35 -3.53
CA SER A 35 -6.39 -19.27 -2.70
C SER A 35 -6.29 -18.75 -1.26
N SER A 36 -5.94 -19.64 -0.33
CA SER A 36 -5.68 -19.26 1.06
C SER A 36 -4.59 -18.20 1.16
N ALA A 37 -3.53 -18.31 0.36
CA ALA A 37 -2.42 -17.34 0.34
C ALA A 37 -2.86 -15.94 -0.12
N ILE A 38 -3.68 -15.84 -1.18
CA ILE A 38 -4.22 -14.54 -1.62
C ILE A 38 -5.14 -13.94 -0.55
N ARG A 39 -6.02 -14.75 0.04
CA ARG A 39 -6.89 -14.31 1.15
C ARG A 39 -6.06 -13.82 2.33
N GLN A 40 -4.95 -14.50 2.62
CA GLN A 40 -4.03 -14.09 3.66
C GLN A 40 -3.37 -12.74 3.37
N GLY A 41 -2.95 -12.50 2.12
CA GLY A 41 -2.44 -11.19 1.72
C GLY A 41 -3.49 -10.07 1.87
N ILE A 42 -4.76 -10.36 1.58
CA ILE A 42 -5.87 -9.39 1.78
C ILE A 42 -6.07 -9.07 3.26
N VAL A 43 -5.93 -10.07 4.14
CA VAL A 43 -5.99 -9.87 5.60
C VAL A 43 -4.78 -9.07 6.07
N LEU A 44 -3.57 -9.42 5.60
CA LEU A 44 -2.34 -8.71 5.96
C LEU A 44 -2.41 -7.22 5.59
N HIS A 45 -2.91 -6.89 4.40
CA HIS A 45 -3.12 -5.50 4.00
C HIS A 45 -3.98 -4.74 5.02
N GLN A 46 -5.12 -5.31 5.42
CA GLN A 46 -6.02 -4.67 6.40
C GLN A 46 -5.34 -4.49 7.75
N GLN A 47 -4.60 -5.49 8.18
CA GLN A 47 -3.85 -5.47 9.43
C GLN A 47 -2.79 -4.35 9.39
N VAL A 48 -2.02 -4.25 8.30
CA VAL A 48 -1.04 -3.18 8.07
C VAL A 48 -1.70 -1.80 8.14
N ASP A 49 -2.86 -1.62 7.50
CA ASP A 49 -3.58 -0.36 7.52
C ASP A 49 -4.10 0.00 8.91
N ILE A 50 -4.67 -0.96 9.64
CA ILE A 50 -5.12 -0.74 11.02
C ILE A 50 -3.95 -0.35 11.92
N PHE A 51 -2.83 -1.08 11.83
CA PHE A 51 -1.63 -0.76 12.60
C PHE A 51 -1.13 0.64 12.27
N THR A 52 -1.00 0.96 10.98
CA THR A 52 -0.54 2.27 10.48
C THR A 52 -1.45 3.40 10.95
N ASP A 53 -2.77 3.26 10.77
CA ASP A 53 -3.73 4.33 11.07
C ASP A 53 -3.88 4.62 12.55
N THR A 54 -3.66 3.61 13.40
CA THR A 54 -3.76 3.73 14.86
C THR A 54 -2.45 4.15 15.51
N HIS A 55 -1.30 3.99 14.83
CA HIS A 55 0.01 4.28 15.40
C HIS A 55 0.20 5.76 15.74
N ALA A 56 0.75 6.03 16.94
CA ALA A 56 0.90 7.39 17.46
C ALA A 56 1.75 8.30 16.54
N ILE A 57 2.80 7.76 15.93
CA ILE A 57 3.66 8.50 15.00
C ILE A 57 2.90 8.92 13.74
N VAL A 58 2.10 8.02 13.15
CA VAL A 58 1.31 8.32 11.95
C VAL A 58 0.20 9.32 12.28
N ARG A 59 -0.43 9.21 13.46
CA ARG A 59 -1.38 10.21 13.96
C ARG A 59 -0.73 11.59 14.12
N ARG A 60 0.51 11.65 14.61
CA ARG A 60 1.30 12.90 14.67
C ARG A 60 1.48 13.49 13.27
N SER A 61 1.85 12.69 12.27
CA SER A 61 1.97 13.14 10.88
C SER A 61 0.64 13.68 10.33
N LYS A 62 -0.48 12.99 10.60
CA LYS A 62 -1.83 13.45 10.18
C LYS A 62 -2.18 14.80 10.81
N GLN A 63 -1.76 15.05 12.05
CA GLN A 63 -2.02 16.30 12.78
C GLN A 63 -1.22 17.49 12.26
N ARG A 64 -0.15 17.27 11.48
CA ARG A 64 0.60 18.36 10.84
C ARG A 64 -0.20 19.03 9.73
N MET A 65 -1.14 18.30 9.11
CA MET A 65 -1.94 18.80 8.01
C MET A 65 -2.89 19.90 8.47
N SER A 66 -2.90 21.00 7.73
CA SER A 66 -3.77 22.15 7.97
C SER A 66 -5.26 21.75 7.87
N PRO A 67 -6.18 22.55 8.44
CA PRO A 67 -7.62 22.25 8.40
C PRO A 67 -8.16 21.96 6.99
N LYS A 68 -7.58 22.59 5.95
CA LYS A 68 -7.92 22.38 4.53
C LYS A 68 -7.69 20.92 4.11
N PHE A 69 -6.62 20.30 4.58
CA PHE A 69 -6.19 18.96 4.16
C PHE A 69 -6.51 17.86 5.15
N ARG A 70 -6.93 18.18 6.38
CA ARG A 70 -7.16 17.23 7.47
C ARG A 70 -7.99 16.00 7.08
N ARG A 71 -9.05 16.16 6.29
CA ARG A 71 -9.90 15.04 5.82
C ARG A 71 -9.16 14.08 4.87
N PHE A 72 -8.15 14.57 4.18
CA PHE A 72 -7.37 13.84 3.18
C PHE A 72 -5.98 13.44 3.68
N ALA A 73 -5.66 13.75 4.95
CA ALA A 73 -4.36 13.51 5.54
C ALA A 73 -3.90 12.05 5.41
N GLY A 74 -4.81 11.09 5.56
CA GLY A 74 -4.51 9.66 5.33
C GLY A 74 -3.98 9.41 3.93
N ILE A 75 -4.78 9.72 2.90
CA ILE A 75 -4.41 9.56 1.48
C ILE A 75 -3.09 10.25 1.15
N MET A 76 -2.89 11.47 1.65
CA MET A 76 -1.66 12.22 1.41
C MET A 76 -0.44 11.51 2.02
N LEU A 77 -0.57 11.00 3.25
CA LEU A 77 0.51 10.29 3.92
C LEU A 77 0.76 8.91 3.34
N ASP A 78 -0.28 8.20 2.89
CA ASP A 78 -0.12 6.89 2.24
C ASP A 78 0.78 7.00 0.99
N VAL A 79 0.53 8.00 0.13
CA VAL A 79 1.38 8.26 -1.04
C VAL A 79 2.76 8.77 -0.63
N LEU A 80 2.85 9.65 0.38
CA LEU A 80 4.14 10.21 0.80
C LEU A 80 5.03 9.16 1.50
N TYR A 81 4.46 8.22 2.24
CA TYR A 81 5.23 7.18 2.91
C TYR A 81 5.77 6.17 1.91
N ASP A 82 5.04 5.86 0.84
CA ASP A 82 5.58 5.11 -0.30
C ASP A 82 6.74 5.87 -0.98
N HIS A 83 6.66 7.20 -1.06
CA HIS A 83 7.79 8.02 -1.53
C HIS A 83 9.01 7.90 -0.61
N PHE A 84 8.83 7.97 0.70
CA PHE A 84 9.96 7.81 1.62
C PHE A 84 10.54 6.39 1.59
N LEU A 85 9.70 5.36 1.46
CA LEU A 85 10.16 3.99 1.25
C LEU A 85 10.98 3.87 -0.03
N SER A 86 10.50 4.45 -1.12
CA SER A 86 11.22 4.48 -2.41
C SER A 86 12.57 5.21 -2.29
N LYS A 87 12.59 6.36 -1.61
CA LYS A 87 13.79 7.18 -1.39
C LYS A 87 14.83 6.48 -0.53
N HIS A 88 14.41 5.81 0.53
CA HIS A 88 15.27 5.14 1.52
C HIS A 88 15.35 3.62 1.30
N TRP A 89 15.06 3.16 0.08
CA TRP A 89 14.92 1.73 -0.21
C TRP A 89 16.12 0.88 0.23
N ALA A 90 17.33 1.40 0.07
CA ALA A 90 18.57 0.71 0.43
C ALA A 90 18.72 0.44 1.94
N ASP A 91 17.97 1.14 2.79
CA ASP A 91 17.95 0.90 4.24
C ASP A 91 17.08 -0.31 4.61
N TYR A 92 16.19 -0.74 3.71
CA TYR A 92 15.15 -1.75 3.96
C TYR A 92 15.34 -3.03 3.14
N SER A 93 15.93 -2.94 1.94
CA SER A 93 16.11 -4.09 1.06
C SER A 93 17.52 -4.15 0.45
N GLN A 94 18.00 -5.38 0.25
CA GLN A 94 19.22 -5.66 -0.50
C GLN A 94 18.95 -5.79 -2.01
N GLU A 95 17.71 -6.09 -2.41
CA GLU A 95 17.26 -6.06 -3.81
C GLU A 95 17.13 -4.60 -4.25
N SER A 96 17.52 -4.26 -5.48
CA SER A 96 17.32 -2.88 -5.94
C SER A 96 15.82 -2.57 -6.11
N LEU A 97 15.44 -1.30 -5.92
CA LEU A 97 14.05 -0.87 -6.09
C LEU A 97 13.49 -1.22 -7.48
N ARG A 98 14.32 -1.12 -8.52
CA ARG A 98 13.93 -1.42 -9.90
C ARG A 98 13.62 -2.91 -10.07
N GLU A 99 14.51 -3.79 -9.61
CA GLU A 99 14.31 -5.25 -9.69
C GLU A 99 13.05 -5.67 -8.94
N PHE A 100 12.82 -5.12 -7.74
CA PHE A 100 11.62 -5.39 -6.96
C PHE A 100 10.34 -4.97 -7.73
N ILE A 101 10.32 -3.76 -8.29
CA ILE A 101 9.15 -3.23 -9.01
C ILE A 101 8.90 -4.01 -10.31
N ASP A 102 9.95 -4.34 -11.06
CA ASP A 102 9.82 -5.16 -12.28
C ASP A 102 9.21 -6.52 -11.95
N ARG A 103 9.71 -7.18 -10.91
CA ARG A 103 9.16 -8.45 -10.42
C ARG A 103 7.70 -8.32 -10.00
N ALA A 104 7.35 -7.25 -9.28
CA ALA A 104 5.97 -7.00 -8.89
C ALA A 104 5.06 -6.78 -10.12
N TYR A 105 5.52 -6.03 -11.12
CA TYR A 105 4.78 -5.81 -12.37
C TYR A 105 4.60 -7.09 -13.18
N ASP A 106 5.64 -7.91 -13.30
CA ASP A 106 5.56 -9.20 -13.98
C ASP A 106 4.55 -10.13 -13.31
N ILE A 107 4.53 -10.16 -11.97
CA ILE A 107 3.53 -10.93 -11.20
C ILE A 107 2.11 -10.46 -11.52
N LEU A 108 1.87 -9.14 -11.49
CA LEU A 108 0.54 -8.56 -11.73
C LEU A 108 0.06 -8.77 -13.17
N LEU A 109 0.96 -8.67 -14.16
CA LEU A 109 0.65 -8.94 -15.55
C LEU A 109 0.38 -10.43 -15.79
N THR A 110 1.21 -11.30 -15.24
CA THR A 110 1.06 -12.76 -15.40
C THR A 110 -0.25 -13.27 -14.79
N HIS A 111 -0.67 -12.70 -13.67
CA HIS A 111 -1.88 -13.09 -12.95
C HIS A 111 -3.06 -12.14 -13.21
N GLN A 112 -3.01 -11.33 -14.27
CA GLN A 112 -4.04 -10.33 -14.56
C GLN A 112 -5.46 -10.93 -14.58
N ALA A 113 -5.62 -12.15 -15.09
CA ALA A 113 -6.92 -12.81 -15.22
C ALA A 113 -7.69 -13.01 -13.91
N ILE A 114 -6.97 -13.14 -12.77
CA ILE A 114 -7.61 -13.34 -11.46
C ILE A 114 -7.89 -12.01 -10.74
N LEU A 115 -7.39 -10.90 -11.26
CA LEU A 115 -7.63 -9.58 -10.67
C LEU A 115 -9.08 -9.14 -10.91
N PRO A 116 -9.67 -8.30 -10.04
CA PRO A 116 -10.98 -7.71 -10.30
C PRO A 116 -10.94 -6.81 -11.55
N PRO A 117 -12.06 -6.63 -12.29
CA PRO A 117 -12.07 -5.95 -13.59
C PRO A 117 -11.46 -4.54 -13.60
N LEU A 118 -11.56 -3.81 -12.48
CA LEU A 118 -10.94 -2.50 -12.34
C LEU A 118 -9.40 -2.59 -12.37
N LEU A 119 -8.82 -3.55 -11.65
CA LEU A 119 -7.37 -3.80 -11.65
C LEU A 119 -6.89 -4.40 -12.96
N GLN A 120 -7.66 -5.30 -13.58
CA GLN A 120 -7.33 -5.80 -14.92
C GLN A 120 -7.05 -4.67 -15.91
N ARG A 121 -7.86 -3.60 -15.87
CA ARG A 121 -7.68 -2.42 -16.73
C ARG A 121 -6.57 -1.49 -16.25
N ALA A 122 -6.36 -1.40 -14.93
CA ALA A 122 -5.40 -0.49 -14.34
C ALA A 122 -3.96 -0.99 -14.45
N VAL A 123 -3.71 -2.30 -14.31
CA VAL A 123 -2.36 -2.88 -14.29
C VAL A 123 -1.54 -2.54 -15.54
N PRO A 124 -2.04 -2.71 -16.79
CA PRO A 124 -1.26 -2.33 -17.97
C PRO A 124 -0.84 -0.86 -17.97
N VAL A 125 -1.72 0.04 -17.51
CA VAL A 125 -1.44 1.48 -17.40
C VAL A 125 -0.47 1.77 -16.26
N MET A 126 -0.57 1.02 -15.16
CA MET A 126 0.33 1.11 -14.01
C MET A 126 1.76 0.78 -14.40
N VAL A 127 1.95 -0.27 -15.21
CA VAL A 127 3.25 -0.70 -15.73
C VAL A 127 3.78 0.29 -16.77
N ASP A 128 2.97 0.63 -17.77
CA ASP A 128 3.34 1.56 -18.86
C ASP A 128 3.80 2.93 -18.34
N GLN A 129 3.18 3.41 -17.27
CA GLN A 129 3.49 4.71 -16.65
C GLN A 129 4.32 4.59 -15.37
N ASP A 130 4.85 3.40 -15.08
CA ASP A 130 5.79 3.12 -13.99
C ASP A 130 5.36 3.71 -12.63
N TRP A 131 4.10 3.51 -12.24
CA TRP A 131 3.50 4.19 -11.09
C TRP A 131 4.27 3.97 -9.79
N LEU A 132 4.76 2.75 -9.54
CA LEU A 132 5.47 2.39 -8.31
C LEU A 132 6.84 3.06 -8.26
N TYR A 133 7.53 3.13 -9.41
CA TYR A 133 8.84 3.76 -9.48
C TYR A 133 8.73 5.28 -9.42
N SER A 134 7.62 5.85 -9.93
CA SER A 134 7.35 7.29 -9.87
C SER A 134 7.32 7.85 -8.44
N TYR A 135 7.06 7.01 -7.44
CA TYR A 135 7.11 7.42 -6.03
C TYR A 135 8.51 7.87 -5.59
N ARG A 136 9.60 7.60 -6.34
CA ARG A 136 10.95 8.04 -5.98
C ARG A 136 11.13 9.55 -5.89
N ASP A 137 10.23 10.32 -6.51
CA ASP A 137 10.30 11.78 -6.54
C ASP A 137 8.96 12.44 -6.19
N LEU A 138 9.05 13.71 -5.77
CA LEU A 138 7.87 14.49 -5.38
C LEU A 138 6.95 14.81 -6.57
N ALA A 139 7.44 14.76 -7.81
CA ALA A 139 6.61 14.99 -8.98
C ALA A 139 5.67 13.80 -9.23
N GLY A 140 6.12 12.57 -9.02
CA GLY A 140 5.30 11.36 -9.02
C GLY A 140 4.29 11.32 -7.87
N VAL A 141 4.67 11.81 -6.69
CA VAL A 141 3.73 12.04 -5.57
C VAL A 141 2.62 13.01 -5.97
N ASP A 142 2.95 14.20 -6.50
CA ASP A 142 1.97 15.19 -6.94
C ASP A 142 1.06 14.63 -8.05
N LEU A 143 1.64 13.95 -9.04
CA LEU A 143 0.89 13.30 -10.12
C LEU A 143 -0.12 12.28 -9.57
N THR A 144 0.30 11.46 -8.62
CA THR A 144 -0.55 10.46 -7.97
C THR A 144 -1.68 11.11 -7.20
N LEU A 145 -1.40 12.14 -6.39
CA LEU A 145 -2.43 12.86 -5.64
C LEU A 145 -3.44 13.55 -6.57
N ARG A 146 -2.99 14.14 -7.68
CA ARG A 146 -3.88 14.70 -8.72
C ARG A 146 -4.74 13.62 -9.39
N ARG A 147 -4.20 12.44 -9.67
CA ARG A 147 -4.98 11.30 -10.21
C ARG A 147 -6.04 10.83 -9.22
N ILE A 148 -5.70 10.74 -7.93
CA ILE A 148 -6.65 10.39 -6.87
C ILE A 148 -7.73 11.47 -6.75
N ALA A 149 -7.36 12.76 -6.80
CA ALA A 149 -8.29 13.88 -6.75
C ALA A 149 -9.39 13.80 -7.84
N ARG A 150 -9.02 13.36 -9.05
CA ARG A 150 -9.95 13.18 -10.19
C ARG A 150 -11.00 12.08 -9.98
N ARG A 151 -10.79 11.17 -9.02
CA ARG A 151 -11.77 10.11 -8.71
C ARG A 151 -12.95 10.63 -7.89
N PHE A 152 -12.83 11.80 -7.27
CA PHE A 152 -13.90 12.41 -6.49
C PHE A 152 -14.88 13.15 -7.39
N LYS A 153 -16.18 13.04 -7.09
CA LYS A 153 -17.26 13.75 -7.82
C LYS A 153 -17.21 15.28 -7.65
N ARG A 154 -16.60 15.76 -6.56
CA ARG A 154 -16.46 17.17 -6.23
C ARG A 154 -14.99 17.53 -6.23
N GLU A 155 -14.69 18.79 -6.51
CA GLU A 155 -13.33 19.31 -6.39
C GLU A 155 -12.79 19.09 -4.97
N THR A 156 -11.53 18.64 -4.89
CA THR A 156 -10.86 18.35 -3.63
C THR A 156 -9.54 19.12 -3.56
N PRO A 157 -9.07 19.50 -2.36
CA PRO A 157 -7.80 20.18 -2.21
C PRO A 157 -6.60 19.28 -2.57
N LEU A 158 -6.78 17.97 -2.74
CA LEU A 158 -5.72 17.00 -3.04
C LEU A 158 -4.86 17.38 -4.26
N ALA A 159 -5.41 18.06 -5.26
CA ALA A 159 -4.64 18.50 -6.42
C ALA A 159 -3.58 19.58 -6.10
N GLN A 160 -3.62 20.15 -4.88
CA GLN A 160 -2.70 21.16 -4.35
C GLN A 160 -1.95 20.63 -3.11
N ALA A 161 -2.05 19.33 -2.82
CA ALA A 161 -1.51 18.74 -1.60
C ALA A 161 0.03 18.76 -1.53
N ILE A 162 0.71 18.85 -2.67
CA ILE A 162 2.18 18.78 -2.70
C ILE A 162 2.84 19.92 -1.90
N GLU A 163 2.30 21.14 -1.97
CA GLU A 163 2.81 22.30 -1.23
C GLU A 163 2.70 22.08 0.29
N GLU A 164 1.57 21.53 0.74
CA GLU A 164 1.33 21.20 2.15
C GLU A 164 2.33 20.14 2.64
N LEU A 165 2.57 19.10 1.84
CA LEU A 165 3.54 18.07 2.17
C LEU A 165 4.97 18.61 2.22
N GLN A 166 5.34 19.48 1.28
CA GLN A 166 6.66 20.12 1.24
C GLN A 166 6.92 20.98 2.48
N ASN A 167 5.92 21.71 2.96
CA ASN A 167 6.03 22.53 4.18
C ASN A 167 6.36 21.72 5.44
N HIS A 168 6.04 20.43 5.45
CA HIS A 168 6.27 19.54 6.59
C HIS A 168 7.26 18.40 6.27
N TYR A 169 7.90 18.42 5.10
CA TYR A 169 8.63 17.28 4.56
C TYR A 169 9.69 16.71 5.52
N PRO A 170 10.61 17.51 6.12
CA PRO A 170 11.61 16.94 7.04
C PRO A 170 11.00 16.27 8.28
N ALA A 171 9.89 16.82 8.78
CA ALA A 171 9.24 16.28 9.96
C ALA A 171 8.42 15.02 9.64
N LEU A 172 7.83 14.95 8.44
CA LEU A 172 7.16 13.76 7.93
C LEU A 172 8.15 12.64 7.61
N GLU A 173 9.33 12.99 7.09
CA GLU A 173 10.41 12.04 6.82
C GLU A 173 10.93 11.42 8.12
N ALA A 174 11.17 12.23 9.15
CA ALA A 174 11.56 11.74 10.47
C ALA A 174 10.47 10.86 11.11
N ASP A 175 9.19 11.22 10.92
CA ASP A 175 8.07 10.38 11.37
C ASP A 175 8.08 9.03 10.64
N PHE A 176 8.30 9.01 9.33
CA PHE A 176 8.40 7.77 8.54
C PHE A 176 9.57 6.89 8.99
N GLN A 177 10.78 7.46 9.11
CA GLN A 177 11.98 6.70 9.49
C GLN A 177 11.86 6.09 10.90
N ALA A 178 11.14 6.76 11.81
CA ALA A 178 10.84 6.21 13.13
C ALA A 178 9.73 5.14 13.11
N PHE A 179 8.77 5.24 12.19
CA PHE A 179 7.60 4.37 12.13
C PHE A 179 7.83 3.09 11.31
N PHE A 180 8.42 3.21 10.12
CA PHE A 180 8.47 2.10 9.17
C PHE A 180 9.19 0.85 9.70
N PRO A 181 10.33 0.96 10.41
CA PRO A 181 10.96 -0.21 11.04
C PRO A 181 10.03 -0.93 12.03
N LEU A 182 9.19 -0.19 12.78
CA LEU A 182 8.21 -0.77 13.70
C LEU A 182 7.13 -1.55 12.96
N LEU A 183 6.68 -1.04 11.81
CA LEU A 183 5.73 -1.73 10.95
C LEU A 183 6.32 -3.02 10.37
N VAL A 184 7.57 -2.97 9.88
CA VAL A 184 8.28 -4.15 9.36
C VAL A 184 8.42 -5.21 10.44
N GLN A 185 8.89 -4.82 11.62
CA GLN A 185 9.02 -5.72 12.76
C GLN A 185 7.67 -6.34 13.13
N TRP A 186 6.63 -5.51 13.23
CA TRP A 186 5.29 -5.99 13.58
C TRP A 186 4.74 -6.98 12.55
N VAL A 187 4.98 -6.79 11.25
CA VAL A 187 4.60 -7.77 10.21
C VAL A 187 5.37 -9.08 10.37
N GLN A 188 6.68 -9.01 10.67
CA GLN A 188 7.53 -10.20 10.87
C GLN A 188 7.18 -10.99 12.14
N GLU A 189 6.66 -10.33 13.17
CA GLU A 189 6.25 -10.93 14.43
C GLU A 189 4.84 -11.55 14.38
N GLN A 190 4.08 -11.31 13.31
CA GLN A 190 2.79 -11.98 13.16
C GLN A 190 3.03 -13.50 13.05
N PRO A 191 2.39 -14.32 13.90
CA PRO A 191 2.55 -15.76 13.83
C PRO A 191 2.24 -16.24 12.41
N SER A 192 3.12 -17.08 11.87
CA SER A 192 2.86 -17.80 10.61
C SER A 192 1.68 -18.79 10.72
N GLU A 193 0.95 -18.82 11.84
CA GLU A 193 -0.25 -19.63 12.12
C GLU A 193 -1.48 -19.22 11.29
N MET A 194 -1.27 -18.82 10.05
CA MET A 194 -2.30 -18.76 9.01
C MET A 194 -2.22 -20.00 8.08
N THR A 195 -1.32 -20.96 8.38
CA THR A 195 -1.11 -22.22 7.65
C THR A 195 -1.92 -23.42 8.17
N GLN A 196 -2.81 -23.25 9.16
CA GLN A 196 -3.70 -24.33 9.60
C GLN A 196 -5.16 -24.04 9.21
N ASN A 197 -5.64 -24.84 8.26
CA ASN A 197 -7.06 -25.01 7.96
C ASN A 197 -7.87 -25.22 9.25
N PRO A 198 -9.05 -24.60 9.41
CA PRO A 198 -10.12 -25.23 10.16
C PRO A 198 -10.75 -26.30 9.26
N THR A 199 -10.10 -27.46 9.14
CA THR A 199 -10.80 -28.67 8.71
C THR A 199 -11.56 -29.21 9.91
N ASP A 200 -12.86 -29.39 9.67
CA ASP A 200 -13.72 -30.38 10.29
C ASP A 200 -14.12 -30.18 11.75
N ASN A 201 -15.25 -29.48 11.91
CA ASN A 201 -16.25 -29.93 12.86
C ASN A 201 -17.64 -29.90 12.20
N VAL A 202 -17.81 -30.76 11.19
CA VAL A 202 -19.11 -31.37 10.91
C VAL A 202 -19.28 -32.47 11.95
N HIS A 203 -19.81 -32.12 13.12
CA HIS A 203 -20.43 -33.12 13.97
C HIS A 203 -21.92 -33.15 13.63
N LEU A 204 -22.28 -34.16 12.84
CA LEU A 204 -23.58 -34.80 12.87
C LEU A 204 -23.92 -35.17 14.31
N SER A 205 -25.03 -34.65 14.81
CA SER A 205 -25.95 -35.27 15.79
C SER A 205 -27.29 -34.56 15.69
#